data_AF-R5CFZ3-F1
#
_entry.id   AF-R5CFZ3-F1
#
_cell.length_a   1.000
_cell.length_b   1.000
_cell.length_c   1.000
_cell.angle_alpha   90.00
_cell.angle_beta   90.00
_cell.angle_gamma   90.00
#
_symmetry.space_group_name_H-M   'P 1'
#
loop_
_entity.id
_entity.type
_entity.pdbx_description
1 polymer ?
#
loop_
_entity_poly.entity_id
_entity_poly.type
_entity_poly.pdbx_seq_one_letter_code
_entity_poly.pdbx_strand_id
1 'polypeptide(L)'
;MPKYYEYKIAGYYLYFTSYCVIECMHVHASDRKLTEAGSAKFFVKDNGDTLVQNRGILNDREIRRIQEFIKQNYQEMYLKWSEYSHEGFYEKNI
;
A
#
# COMPACT_ATOMS: atom_id res chain seq x y z
N MET A 1 7.60 -1.65 -10.62
CA MET A 1 6.99 -1.47 -9.29
C MET A 1 7.08 -2.79 -8.55
N PRO A 2 7.90 -2.90 -7.49
CA PRO A 2 8.01 -4.13 -6.71
C PRO A 2 6.69 -4.46 -6.01
N LYS A 3 6.31 -5.74 -5.99
CA LYS A 3 5.11 -6.21 -5.30
C LYS A 3 5.46 -6.59 -3.87
N TYR A 4 4.51 -6.45 -2.95
CA TYR A 4 4.63 -7.02 -1.62
C TYR A 4 4.56 -8.56 -1.67
N TYR A 5 3.63 -9.10 -2.46
CA TYR A 5 3.40 -10.54 -2.60
C TYR A 5 3.19 -10.94 -4.06
N GLU A 6 3.47 -12.19 -4.40
CA GLU A 6 3.22 -12.73 -5.76
C GLU A 6 1.78 -13.21 -5.99
N TYR A 7 0.94 -13.16 -4.95
CA TYR A 7 -0.48 -13.47 -5.01
C TYR A 7 -1.34 -12.19 -4.85
N LYS A 8 -2.63 -12.33 -5.14
CA LYS A 8 -3.61 -11.24 -5.10
C LYS A 8 -4.34 -11.20 -3.76
N ILE A 9 -4.60 -9.99 -3.27
CA ILE A 9 -5.42 -9.71 -2.09
C ILE A 9 -6.67 -8.97 -2.57
N ALA A 10 -7.85 -9.50 -2.22
CA ALA A 10 -9.14 -8.99 -2.70
C ALA A 10 -9.24 -8.86 -4.24
N GLY A 11 -8.45 -9.62 -5.01
CA GLY A 11 -8.41 -9.54 -6.48
C GLY A 11 -7.31 -8.65 -7.06
N TYR A 12 -6.55 -7.94 -6.21
CA TYR A 12 -5.55 -6.94 -6.59
C TYR A 12 -4.14 -7.37 -6.19
N TYR A 13 -3.15 -7.03 -7.01
CA TYR A 13 -1.75 -7.06 -6.60
C TYR A 13 -1.46 -5.84 -5.73
N LEU A 14 -0.78 -6.08 -4.60
CA LEU A 14 -0.29 -5.02 -3.74
C LEU A 14 1.18 -4.73 -4.10
N TYR A 15 1.49 -3.47 -4.40
CA TYR A 15 2.82 -3.04 -4.83
C TYR A 15 3.15 -1.64 -4.32
N PHE A 16 4.38 -1.20 -4.53
CA PHE A 16 4.82 0.16 -4.22
C PHE A 16 5.68 0.76 -5.34
N THR A 17 5.83 2.07 -5.30
CA THR A 17 6.77 2.81 -6.15
C THR A 17 7.84 3.45 -5.29
N SER A 18 9.07 3.49 -5.81
CA SER A 18 10.07 4.45 -5.33
C SER A 18 9.81 5.81 -5.99
N TYR A 19 10.19 6.90 -5.33
CA TYR A 19 10.07 8.30 -5.78
C TYR A 19 8.64 8.88 -5.76
N CYS A 20 7.87 8.62 -4.70
CA CYS A 20 6.62 9.37 -4.46
C CYS A 20 6.92 10.78 -3.91
N VAL A 21 6.12 11.79 -4.26
CA VAL A 21 6.27 13.18 -3.74
C VAL A 21 6.25 13.24 -2.21
N ILE A 22 5.43 12.38 -1.59
CA ILE A 22 5.49 12.06 -0.17
C ILE A 22 6.01 10.64 -0.07
N GLU A 23 7.30 10.49 0.21
CA GLU A 23 7.90 9.19 0.47
C GLU A 23 7.63 8.78 1.92
N CYS A 24 6.64 7.91 2.07
CA CYS A 24 6.40 7.13 3.28
C CYS A 24 5.93 5.75 2.87
N MET A 25 5.86 4.80 3.79
CA MET A 25 5.32 3.48 3.50
C MET A 25 3.89 3.61 2.97
N HIS A 26 3.69 3.10 1.76
CA HIS A 26 2.43 3.18 1.06
C HIS A 26 2.20 1.93 0.23
N VAL A 27 0.93 1.60 0.03
CA VAL A 27 0.51 0.43 -0.74
C VAL A 27 -0.36 0.90 -1.90
N HIS A 28 -0.05 0.42 -3.09
CA HIS A 28 -0.91 0.51 -4.24
C HIS A 28 -1.63 -0.81 -4.48
N ALA A 29 -2.88 -0.76 -4.98
CA ALA A 29 -3.65 -1.95 -5.35
C ALA A 29 -4.15 -1.85 -6.79
N SER A 30 -3.81 -2.82 -7.64
CA SER A 30 -4.24 -2.89 -9.05
C SER A 30 -4.56 -4.31 -9.51
N ASP A 31 -5.59 -4.46 -10.34
CA ASP A 31 -6.16 -5.73 -10.77
C ASP A 31 -5.49 -6.37 -11.99
N ARG A 32 -4.73 -5.60 -12.80
CA ARG A 32 -3.76 -6.03 -13.83
C ARG A 32 -3.30 -4.89 -14.75
N LYS A 33 -4.10 -3.83 -14.90
CA LYS A 33 -3.68 -2.62 -15.62
C LYS A 33 -2.99 -1.73 -14.59
N LEU A 34 -1.66 -1.81 -14.54
CA LEU A 34 -0.78 -0.95 -13.70
C LEU A 34 -0.82 0.52 -14.17
N THR A 35 -2.02 1.08 -14.37
CA THR A 35 -2.23 2.49 -14.64
C THR A 35 -2.48 3.20 -13.31
N GLU A 36 -1.90 4.38 -13.19
CA GLU A 36 -2.01 5.20 -11.98
C GLU A 36 -3.48 5.53 -11.66
N ALA A 37 -4.28 5.86 -12.68
CA ALA A 37 -5.70 6.19 -12.54
C ALA A 37 -6.58 5.04 -12.02
N GLY A 38 -6.20 3.78 -12.29
CA GLY A 38 -6.96 2.61 -11.85
C GLY A 38 -6.58 2.10 -10.45
N SER A 39 -5.45 2.56 -9.92
CA SER A 39 -4.83 1.97 -8.74
C SER A 39 -5.23 2.73 -7.48
N ALA A 40 -5.70 2.00 -6.47
CA ALA A 40 -5.86 2.60 -5.14
C ALA A 40 -4.48 2.91 -4.54
N LYS A 41 -4.43 3.87 -3.61
CA LYS A 41 -3.25 4.24 -2.82
C LYS A 41 -3.62 4.37 -1.35
N PHE A 42 -2.87 3.68 -0.51
CA PHE A 42 -3.00 3.66 0.94
C PHE A 42 -1.69 4.15 1.54
N PHE A 43 -1.73 5.18 2.39
CA PHE A 43 -0.62 5.48 3.29
C PHE A 43 -0.70 4.61 4.53
N VAL A 44 0.42 4.04 4.97
CA VAL A 44 0.48 3.10 6.09
C VAL A 44 1.12 3.78 7.30
N LYS A 45 0.41 3.79 8.43
CA LYS A 45 0.90 4.27 9.72
C LYS A 45 1.73 3.21 10.44
N ASP A 46 2.48 3.62 11.45
CA ASP A 46 3.36 2.75 12.23
C ASP A 46 2.64 1.69 13.07
N ASN A 47 1.34 1.89 13.32
CA ASN A 47 0.47 0.91 13.96
C ASN A 47 -0.22 -0.02 12.94
N GLY A 48 0.06 0.13 11.64
CA GLY A 48 -0.56 -0.63 10.54
C GLY A 48 -1.92 -0.10 10.06
N ASP A 49 -2.45 0.96 10.66
CA ASP A 49 -3.64 1.64 10.11
C ASP A 49 -3.31 2.28 8.77
N THR A 50 -4.35 2.50 7.96
CA THR A 50 -4.18 3.07 6.63
C THR A 50 -5.08 4.26 6.38
N LEU A 51 -4.53 5.25 5.68
CA LEU A 51 -5.29 6.37 5.11
C LEU A 51 -5.42 6.15 3.60
N VAL A 52 -6.65 6.06 3.11
CA VAL A 52 -6.93 5.94 1.67
C VAL A 52 -6.74 7.31 1.02
N GLN A 53 -5.64 7.46 0.28
CA GLN A 53 -5.33 8.70 -0.44
C GLN A 53 -6.04 8.75 -1.80
N ASN A 54 -6.15 7.61 -2.46
CA ASN A 54 -6.92 7.43 -3.69
C ASN A 54 -7.58 6.05 -3.65
N ARG A 55 -8.89 5.97 -3.92
CA ARG A 55 -9.61 4.70 -3.94
C ARG A 55 -9.47 3.93 -5.25
N GLY A 56 -9.04 4.58 -6.33
CA GLY A 56 -9.02 3.98 -7.68
C GLY A 56 -10.38 3.38 -8.06
N ILE A 57 -10.38 2.15 -8.57
CA ILE A 57 -11.60 1.42 -8.94
C ILE A 57 -12.24 0.62 -7.78
N LEU A 58 -11.63 0.62 -6.59
CA LEU A 58 -12.03 -0.27 -5.51
C LEU A 58 -13.32 0.21 -4.84
N ASN A 59 -14.22 -0.74 -4.57
CA ASN A 59 -15.38 -0.53 -3.73
C ASN A 59 -15.04 -0.65 -2.23
N ASP A 60 -15.97 -0.24 -1.38
CA ASP A 60 -15.73 -0.15 0.07
C ASP A 60 -15.42 -1.50 0.72
N ARG A 61 -15.98 -2.60 0.19
CA ARG A 61 -15.72 -3.95 0.70
C ARG A 61 -14.29 -4.41 0.36
N GLU A 62 -13.82 -4.09 -0.84
CA GLU A 62 -12.45 -4.38 -1.28
C GLU A 62 -11.44 -3.55 -0.50
N ILE A 63 -11.72 -2.25 -0.33
CA ILE A 63 -10.92 -1.35 0.51
C ILE A 63 -10.77 -1.94 1.90
N ARG A 64 -11.87 -2.28 2.60
CA ARG A 64 -11.80 -2.86 3.96
C ARG A 64 -10.94 -4.11 4.03
N ARG A 65 -11.09 -5.04 3.07
CA ARG A 65 -10.27 -6.26 3.02
C ARG A 65 -8.78 -5.97 2.85
N ILE A 66 -8.43 -4.99 2.02
CA ILE A 66 -7.03 -4.60 1.82
C ILE A 66 -6.49 -3.89 3.06
N GLN A 67 -7.29 -3.02 3.70
CA GLN A 67 -6.88 -2.35 4.95
C GLN A 67 -6.66 -3.36 6.08
N GLU A 68 -7.55 -4.34 6.26
CA GLU A 68 -7.40 -5.43 7.23
C GLU A 68 -6.14 -6.26 6.96
N PHE A 69 -5.88 -6.58 5.69
CA PHE A 69 -4.68 -7.31 5.32
C PHE A 69 -3.42 -6.50 5.61
N ILE A 70 -3.37 -5.21 5.26
CA ILE A 70 -2.24 -4.34 5.57
C ILE A 70 -2.04 -4.28 7.08
N LYS A 71 -3.09 -4.06 7.88
CA LYS A 71 -3.02 -4.00 9.34
C LYS A 71 -2.40 -5.25 9.97
N GLN A 72 -2.66 -6.42 9.40
CA GLN A 72 -2.13 -7.69 9.89
C GLN A 72 -0.67 -7.94 9.47
N ASN A 73 -0.23 -7.36 8.34
CA ASN A 73 1.04 -7.71 7.70
C ASN A 73 2.02 -6.52 7.55
N TYR A 74 1.67 -5.32 8.03
CA TYR A 74 2.42 -4.09 7.77
C TYR A 74 3.90 -4.17 8.15
N GLN A 75 4.27 -4.93 9.18
CA GLN A 75 5.66 -5.09 9.60
C GLN A 75 6.48 -5.87 8.55
N GLU A 76 5.98 -7.00 8.08
CA GLU A 76 6.62 -7.79 6.99
C GLU A 76 6.66 -6.96 5.70
N MET A 77 5.56 -6.30 5.37
CA MET A 77 5.48 -5.41 4.21
C MET A 77 6.50 -4.27 4.32
N TYR A 78 6.67 -3.68 5.50
CA TYR A 78 7.63 -2.61 5.75
C TYR A 78 9.07 -3.08 5.49
N LEU A 79 9.45 -4.26 5.99
CA LEU A 79 10.79 -4.81 5.74
C LEU A 79 11.10 -4.84 4.23
N LYS A 80 10.16 -5.37 3.44
CA LYS A 80 10.30 -5.44 1.98
C LYS A 80 10.33 -4.07 1.32
N TRP A 81 9.52 -3.13 1.77
CA TRP A 81 9.52 -1.76 1.24
C TRP A 81 10.81 -1.02 1.59
N SER A 82 11.35 -1.23 2.80
CA SER A 82 12.58 -0.60 3.30
C SER A 82 13.86 -1.07 2.60
N GLU A 83 13.81 -2.16 1.83
CA GLU A 83 14.89 -2.54 0.90
C GLU A 83 15.08 -1.52 -0.23
N TYR A 84 14.05 -0.68 -0.49
CA TYR A 84 14.00 0.26 -1.62
C TYR A 84 13.85 1.73 -1.21
N SER A 85 13.63 2.03 0.08
CA SER A 85 13.46 3.39 0.59
C SER A 85 14.07 3.52 1.99
N HIS A 86 14.61 4.71 2.28
CA HIS A 86 15.15 5.06 3.60
C HIS A 86 14.12 5.77 4.51
N GLU A 87 12.91 6.02 4.00
CA GLU A 87 11.85 6.72 4.72
C GLU A 87 11.08 5.80 5.68
N GLY A 88 10.09 6.34 6.39
CA GLY A 88 9.32 5.63 7.42
C GLY A 88 7.84 5.46 7.10
N PHE A 89 7.07 5.09 8.12
CA PHE A 89 5.61 5.09 8.08
C PHE A 89 5.05 6.51 7.93
N TYR A 90 3.82 6.61 7.41
CA TYR A 90 3.10 7.87 7.32
C TYR A 90 2.79 8.44 8.71
N GLU A 91 2.96 9.76 8.87
CA GLU A 91 2.75 10.47 10.15
C GLU A 91 3.59 9.94 11.32
N LYS A 92 4.82 9.51 11.06
CA LYS A 92 5.78 9.20 12.13
C LYS A 92 6.31 10.50 12.76
N ASN A 93 5.44 11.27 13.41
CA ASN A 93 5.83 12.43 14.19
C ASN A 93 5.80 12.05 15.68
N ILE A 94 6.99 12.10 16.28
CA ILE A 94 7.21 12.13 17.73
C ILE A 94 6.42 13.29 18.34
#